data_AF-A0A6G3DM62-F1
#
_entry.id   AF-A0A6G3DM62-F1
#
_cell.length_a   1.000
_cell.length_b   1.000
_cell.length_c   1.000
_cell.angle_alpha   90.00
_cell.angle_beta   90.00
_cell.angle_gamma   90.00
#
_symmetry.space_group_name_H-M   'P 1'
#
loop_
_entity.id
_entity.type
_entity.pdbx_description
1 polymer ?
#
loop_
_entity_poly.entity_id
_entity_poly.type
_entity_poly.pdbx_seq_one_letter_code
_entity_poly.pdbx_strand_id
1 'polypeptide(L)'
;MKKARICLVLTCALLISACGGSDSTVDTSALSDHEKEWVEYSYAHEKSDETKRAWEELSAEGVKSYLERQRPTLCGDTASLMKSLKEAGYEAGEAQDYKEKAEDLLCSP
;
A
#
# COMPACT_ATOMS: atom_id res chain seq x y z
N MET A 1 53.93 3.90 -18.21
CA MET A 1 53.65 5.34 -18.02
C MET A 1 52.36 5.70 -18.75
N LYS A 2 51.47 6.47 -18.08
CA LYS A 2 50.24 7.14 -18.58
C LYS A 2 49.08 6.19 -18.95
N LYS A 3 47.82 6.39 -18.57
CA LYS A 3 47.09 7.37 -17.74
C LYS A 3 45.74 6.71 -17.40
N ALA A 4 45.32 6.74 -16.15
CA ALA A 4 43.96 6.39 -15.75
C ALA A 4 42.97 7.41 -16.30
N ARG A 5 41.81 6.94 -16.77
CA ARG A 5 40.60 7.75 -16.94
C ARG A 5 39.41 6.97 -16.39
N ILE A 6 38.90 7.53 -15.31
CA ILE A 6 37.67 7.19 -14.61
C ILE A 6 36.49 7.51 -15.53
N CYS A 7 35.58 6.55 -15.71
CA CYS A 7 34.20 6.82 -16.06
C CYS A 7 33.33 6.10 -15.02
N LEU A 8 33.02 6.82 -13.94
CA LEU A 8 31.92 6.51 -13.04
C LEU A 8 30.64 6.65 -13.84
N VAL A 9 30.09 5.53 -14.31
CA VAL A 9 28.72 5.50 -14.83
C VAL A 9 27.86 5.01 -13.67
N LEU A 10 27.30 5.98 -12.92
CA LEU A 10 26.12 5.76 -12.11
C LEU A 10 25.00 5.29 -13.05
N THR A 11 24.86 3.98 -13.21
CA THR A 11 23.60 3.41 -13.68
C THR A 11 22.70 3.27 -12.47
N CYS A 12 22.03 4.36 -12.11
CA CYS A 12 20.76 4.31 -11.40
C CYS A 12 19.77 3.57 -12.30
N ALA A 13 19.79 2.25 -12.27
CA ALA A 13 18.68 1.42 -12.74
C ALA A 13 17.56 1.43 -11.68
N LEU A 14 17.07 2.64 -11.35
CA LEU A 14 15.76 2.82 -10.75
C LEU A 14 14.80 3.03 -11.92
N LEU A 15 14.53 1.96 -12.66
CA LEU A 15 13.30 1.85 -13.43
C LEU A 15 12.24 1.31 -12.47
N ILE A 16 11.90 2.13 -11.48
CA ILE A 16 10.59 2.02 -10.83
C ILE A 16 9.62 2.49 -11.90
N SER A 17 9.01 1.53 -12.58
CA SER A 17 7.81 1.70 -13.38
C SER A 17 6.66 2.13 -12.44
N ALA A 18 6.71 3.36 -11.94
CA ALA A 18 5.59 4.04 -11.32
C ALA A 18 4.86 4.87 -12.39
N CYS A 19 4.35 4.18 -13.40
CA CYS A 19 3.06 4.57 -13.98
C CYS A 19 2.04 3.90 -13.05
N GLY A 20 1.60 4.50 -11.95
CA GLY A 20 1.12 5.88 -11.84
C GLY A 20 -0.31 5.94 -12.38
N GLY A 21 -1.15 5.00 -11.95
CA GLY A 21 -2.49 4.76 -12.45
C GLY A 21 -2.91 3.33 -12.13
N SER A 22 -2.96 2.97 -10.85
CA SER A 22 -3.75 1.82 -10.46
C SER A 22 -5.20 2.26 -10.64
N ASP A 23 -5.82 1.92 -11.77
CA ASP A 23 -7.27 1.99 -11.93
C ASP A 23 -7.88 0.94 -10.99
N SER A 24 -7.76 1.20 -9.68
CA SER A 24 -8.59 0.56 -8.69
C SER A 24 -10.02 0.92 -9.08
N THR A 25 -10.85 -0.10 -9.27
CA THR A 25 -12.29 0.03 -9.48
C THR A 25 -13.00 0.58 -8.23
N VAL A 26 -12.29 0.70 -7.11
CA VAL A 26 -12.76 1.30 -5.86
C VAL A 26 -12.88 2.82 -6.00
N ASP A 27 -14.06 3.35 -5.68
CA ASP A 27 -14.29 4.80 -5.67
C ASP A 27 -13.56 5.46 -4.48
N THR A 28 -12.44 6.11 -4.78
CA THR A 28 -11.58 6.79 -3.79
C THR A 28 -11.78 8.31 -3.78
N SER A 29 -12.80 8.83 -4.47
CA SER A 29 -12.95 10.28 -4.70
C SER A 29 -13.18 11.14 -3.45
N ALA A 30 -13.54 10.53 -2.31
CA ALA A 30 -13.72 11.20 -1.03
C ALA A 30 -12.47 11.13 -0.11
N LEU A 31 -11.39 10.48 -0.56
CA LEU A 31 -10.17 10.27 0.20
C LEU A 31 -9.13 11.36 -0.09
N SER A 32 -8.21 11.58 0.86
CA SER A 32 -6.98 12.31 0.61
C SER A 32 -6.02 11.51 -0.28
N ASP A 33 -5.01 12.18 -0.85
CA ASP A 33 -4.03 11.52 -1.74
C ASP A 33 -3.30 10.34 -1.05
N HIS A 34 -2.94 10.49 0.23
CA HIS A 34 -2.27 9.43 0.99
C HIS A 34 -3.20 8.25 1.27
N GLU A 35 -4.46 8.52 1.64
CA GLU A 35 -5.47 7.49 1.87
C GLU A 35 -5.82 6.74 0.59
N LYS A 36 -5.88 7.47 -0.54
CA LYS A 36 -6.06 6.88 -1.87
C LYS A 36 -4.91 5.97 -2.24
N GLU A 37 -3.65 6.40 -2.06
CA GLU A 37 -2.47 5.56 -2.31
C GLU A 37 -2.54 4.27 -1.47
N TRP A 38 -2.93 4.38 -0.20
CA TRP A 38 -3.06 3.21 0.66
C TRP A 38 -4.16 2.26 0.18
N VAL A 39 -5.33 2.78 -0.22
CA VAL A 39 -6.44 1.97 -0.75
C VAL A 39 -6.03 1.25 -2.03
N GLU A 40 -5.36 1.94 -2.96
CA GLU A 40 -4.87 1.34 -4.20
C GLU A 40 -3.84 0.24 -3.92
N TYR A 41 -2.90 0.48 -3.00
CA TYR A 41 -1.93 -0.52 -2.58
C TYR A 41 -2.61 -1.73 -1.93
N SER A 42 -3.50 -1.51 -0.96
CA SER A 42 -4.20 -2.57 -0.23
C SER A 42 -5.07 -3.40 -1.18
N TYR A 43 -5.79 -2.76 -2.10
CA TYR A 43 -6.62 -3.47 -3.09
C TYR A 43 -5.77 -4.31 -4.05
N ALA A 44 -4.62 -3.82 -4.49
CA ALA A 44 -3.71 -4.57 -5.36
C ALA A 44 -3.15 -5.83 -4.69
N HIS A 45 -2.96 -5.80 -3.37
CA HIS A 45 -2.36 -6.90 -2.59
C HIS A 45 -3.39 -7.76 -1.82
N GLU A 46 -4.68 -7.38 -1.85
CA GLU A 46 -5.75 -8.13 -1.21
C GLU A 46 -5.83 -9.57 -1.75
N LYS A 47 -5.87 -10.53 -0.83
CA LYS A 47 -5.85 -11.98 -1.11
C LYS A 47 -7.27 -12.55 -1.28
N SER A 48 -8.28 -11.83 -0.80
CA SER A 48 -9.70 -12.23 -0.86
C SER A 48 -10.46 -11.51 -1.98
N ASP A 49 -10.85 -12.24 -3.02
CA ASP A 49 -11.70 -11.72 -4.11
C ASP A 49 -13.06 -11.21 -3.60
N GLU A 50 -13.60 -11.83 -2.55
CA GLU A 50 -14.83 -11.37 -1.89
C GLU A 50 -14.63 -10.00 -1.27
N THR A 51 -13.51 -9.79 -0.57
CA THR A 51 -13.17 -8.48 0.02
C THR A 51 -12.96 -7.43 -1.06
N LYS A 52 -12.30 -7.78 -2.17
CA LYS A 52 -12.12 -6.86 -3.31
C LYS A 52 -13.47 -6.41 -3.89
N ARG A 53 -14.37 -7.35 -4.19
CA ARG A 53 -15.72 -7.03 -4.69
C ARG A 53 -16.52 -6.19 -3.71
N ALA A 54 -16.43 -6.50 -2.42
CA ALA A 54 -17.11 -5.72 -1.39
C ALA A 54 -16.64 -4.25 -1.39
N TRP A 55 -15.37 -3.97 -1.67
CA TRP A 55 -14.87 -2.60 -1.79
C TRP A 55 -15.33 -1.90 -3.07
N GLU A 56 -15.42 -2.62 -4.18
CA GLU A 56 -15.93 -2.10 -5.47
C GLU A 56 -17.38 -1.65 -5.40
N GLU A 57 -18.17 -2.27 -4.51
CA GLU A 57 -19.58 -1.94 -4.30
C GLU A 57 -19.79 -0.72 -3.37
N LEU A 58 -18.74 -0.24 -2.71
CA LEU A 58 -18.83 0.93 -1.82
C LEU A 58 -18.82 2.23 -2.62
N SER A 59 -19.62 3.19 -2.17
CA SER A 59 -19.47 4.59 -2.59
C SER A 59 -18.19 5.20 -2.00
N ALA A 60 -17.74 6.34 -2.54
CA ALA A 60 -16.63 7.10 -1.98
C ALA A 60 -16.70 7.31 -0.46
N GLU A 61 -17.86 7.72 0.05
CA GLU A 61 -18.09 7.90 1.50
C GLU A 61 -18.10 6.57 2.26
N GLY A 62 -18.53 5.48 1.61
CA GLY A 62 -18.46 4.13 2.15
C GLY A 62 -17.03 3.65 2.33
N VAL A 63 -16.16 3.89 1.33
CA VAL A 63 -14.73 3.58 1.37
C VAL A 63 -14.04 4.39 2.47
N LYS A 64 -14.32 5.69 2.55
CA LYS A 64 -13.81 6.56 3.62
C LYS A 64 -14.21 6.06 5.01
N SER A 65 -15.50 5.77 5.20
CA SER A 65 -16.03 5.25 6.46
C SER A 65 -15.43 3.89 6.81
N TYR A 66 -15.16 3.04 5.82
CA TYR A 66 -14.48 1.76 6.02
C TYR A 66 -13.05 1.99 6.51
N LEU A 67 -12.29 2.87 5.85
CA LEU A 67 -10.92 3.19 6.23
C LEU A 67 -10.83 3.77 7.65
N GLU A 68 -11.72 4.69 8.01
CA GLU A 68 -11.81 5.25 9.37
C GLU A 68 -12.05 4.17 10.43
N ARG A 69 -12.87 3.15 10.13
CA ARG A 69 -13.09 2.01 11.02
C ARG A 69 -11.89 1.06 11.12
N GLN A 70 -11.12 0.92 10.05
CA GLN A 70 -9.93 0.05 10.04
C GLN A 70 -8.71 0.72 10.66
N ARG A 71 -8.62 2.06 10.61
CA ARG A 71 -7.45 2.81 11.07
C ARG A 71 -6.96 2.42 12.48
N PRO A 72 -7.82 2.20 13.50
CA PRO A 72 -7.35 1.74 14.81
C PRO A 72 -6.64 0.38 14.79
N THR A 73 -7.04 -0.53 13.91
CA THR A 73 -6.37 -1.84 13.73
C THR A 73 -5.06 -1.68 12.97
N LEU A 74 -5.07 -0.87 11.91
CA LEU A 74 -3.91 -0.62 11.04
C LEU A 74 -2.80 0.15 11.76
N CYS A 75 -3.17 1.10 12.63
CA CYS A 75 -2.26 1.98 13.37
C CYS A 75 -2.11 1.61 14.84
N GLY A 76 -2.68 0.47 15.24
CA GLY A 76 -2.70 0.00 16.62
C GLY A 76 -1.51 -0.90 16.93
N ASP A 77 -1.80 -2.01 17.62
CA ASP A 77 -0.78 -2.98 18.01
C ASP A 77 -0.21 -3.72 16.78
N THR A 78 1.09 -3.55 16.55
CA THR A 78 1.82 -4.18 15.45
C THR A 78 1.72 -5.70 15.48
N ALA A 79 1.79 -6.33 16.66
CA ALA A 79 1.74 -7.79 16.75
C ALA A 79 0.39 -8.35 16.27
N SER A 80 -0.69 -7.66 16.64
CA SER A 80 -2.05 -7.98 16.20
C SER A 80 -2.22 -7.80 14.70
N LEU A 81 -1.70 -6.71 14.11
CA LEU A 81 -1.73 -6.50 12.67
C LEU A 81 -0.97 -7.61 11.92
N MET A 82 0.27 -7.89 12.32
CA MET A 82 1.10 -8.92 11.68
C MET A 82 0.48 -10.31 11.79
N LYS A 83 -0.18 -10.62 12.91
CA LYS A 83 -0.93 -11.86 13.08
C LYS A 83 -2.10 -11.94 12.10
N SER A 84 -2.92 -10.89 11.99
CA SER A 84 -4.06 -10.85 11.06
C SER A 84 -3.63 -10.98 9.60
N LEU A 85 -2.54 -10.32 9.20
CA LEU A 85 -1.99 -10.42 7.85
C LEU A 85 -1.52 -11.85 7.54
N LYS A 86 -0.84 -12.49 8.49
CA LYS A 86 -0.46 -13.90 8.35
C LYS A 86 -1.68 -14.81 8.22
N GLU A 87 -2.72 -14.60 9.02
CA GLU A 87 -3.97 -15.36 8.95
C GLU A 87 -4.72 -15.14 7.63
N ALA A 88 -4.59 -13.96 7.03
CA ALA A 88 -5.10 -13.63 5.70
C ALA A 88 -4.24 -14.16 4.54
N GLY A 89 -3.12 -14.85 4.83
CA GLY A 89 -2.27 -15.49 3.82
C GLY A 89 -1.18 -14.58 3.24
N TYR A 90 -0.79 -13.51 3.92
CA TYR A 90 0.38 -12.72 3.54
C TYR A 90 1.67 -13.41 3.99
N GLU A 91 2.66 -13.44 3.09
CA GLU A 91 4.00 -13.88 3.44
C GLU A 91 4.69 -12.88 4.35
N ALA A 92 5.72 -13.31 5.10
CA ALA A 92 6.35 -12.46 6.11
C ALA A 92 6.90 -11.13 5.56
N GLY A 93 7.47 -11.16 4.34
CA GLY A 93 7.93 -9.94 3.66
C GLY A 93 6.77 -9.04 3.23
N GLU A 94 5.74 -9.61 2.63
CA GLU A 94 4.54 -8.85 2.21
C GLU A 94 3.83 -8.21 3.41
N ALA A 95 3.75 -8.92 4.54
CA ALA A 95 3.14 -8.40 5.76
C ALA A 95 3.94 -7.23 6.35
N GLN A 96 5.28 -7.31 6.28
CA GLN A 96 6.16 -6.22 6.71
C GLN A 96 5.99 -5.00 5.80
N ASP A 97 6.01 -5.19 4.47
CA ASP A 97 5.81 -4.12 3.49
C ASP A 97 4.43 -3.47 3.65
N TYR A 98 3.38 -4.28 3.90
CA TYR A 98 2.03 -3.78 4.18
C TYR A 98 1.98 -2.91 5.44
N LYS A 99 2.64 -3.34 6.51
CA LYS A 99 2.73 -2.61 7.77
C LYS A 99 3.47 -1.28 7.60
N GLU A 100 4.59 -1.26 6.89
CA GLU A 100 5.34 -0.03 6.58
C GLU A 100 4.49 0.94 5.75
N LYS A 101 3.80 0.43 4.72
CA LYS A 101 2.88 1.25 3.91
C LYS A 101 1.71 1.83 4.72
N ALA A 102 1.15 1.07 5.65
CA ALA A 102 0.12 1.57 6.55
C ALA A 102 0.66 2.68 7.49
N GLU A 103 1.86 2.49 8.04
CA GLU A 103 2.51 3.49 8.89
C GLU A 103 2.79 4.81 8.16
N ASP A 104 3.32 4.73 6.94
CA ASP A 104 3.69 5.88 6.12
C ASP A 104 2.47 6.67 5.62
N LEU A 105 1.40 5.98 5.22
CA LEU A 105 0.27 6.60 4.51
C LEU A 105 -0.94 6.90 5.40
N LEU A 106 -1.12 6.19 6.52
CA LEU A 106 -2.31 6.32 7.37
C LEU A 106 -2.03 6.75 8.81
N CYS A 107 -0.91 6.33 9.39
CA CYS A 107 -0.70 6.40 10.83
C CYS A 107 0.22 7.54 11.27
N SER A 108 1.05 8.04 10.35
CA SER A 108 1.90 9.20 10.61
C SER A 108 1.07 10.50 10.60
N PRO A 109 1.25 11.40 11.59
CA PRO A 109 0.45 12.63 11.74
C PRO A 109 0.72 13.69 10.67
#